data_AF-A0A0B7I668-F1
#
_entry.id   AF-A0A0B7I668-F1
#
_cell.length_a   1.000
_cell.length_b   1.000
_cell.length_c   1.000
_cell.angle_alpha   90.00
_cell.angle_beta   90.00
_cell.angle_gamma   90.00
#
_symmetry.space_group_name_H-M   'P 1'
#
loop_
_entity.id
_entity.type
_entity.pdbx_description
1 polymer ?
#
loop_
_entity_poly.entity_id
_entity_poly.type
_entity_poly.pdbx_seq_one_letter_code
_entity_poly.pdbx_strand_id
1 'polypeptide(L)'
;MTEEIVNRVTKSALEIFDLEDYYPNERRLLLDIKEFLHEGFILREKEFREALDSYSWETYENAYVAIYCSTEAILPAWTFILIASKLQPYAKKIVQGDLQNLEVAIFQDIIAGVDISYLMDKPVIVKGCSKKPIPEEAYVMAVQRIQPIARSVMFGEACSAVPIYKRKNM
;
A
#
# COMPACT_ATOMS: atom_id res chain seq x y z
N MET A 1 -3.85 50.36 -19.06
CA MET A 1 -4.82 49.39 -18.50
C MET A 1 -4.51 48.05 -19.13
N THR A 2 -3.73 47.24 -18.43
CA THR A 2 -3.40 45.87 -18.84
C THR A 2 -4.43 44.97 -18.20
N GLU A 3 -5.27 44.34 -19.01
CA GLU A 3 -6.21 43.33 -18.54
C GLU A 3 -5.39 42.17 -17.96
N GLU A 4 -5.48 41.99 -16.64
CA GLU A 4 -4.95 40.82 -15.96
C GLU A 4 -5.65 39.57 -16.53
N ILE A 5 -4.85 38.65 -17.07
CA ILE A 5 -5.31 37.30 -17.40
C ILE A 5 -5.58 36.60 -16.07
N VAL A 6 -6.81 36.73 -15.57
CA VAL A 6 -7.28 35.99 -14.40
C VAL A 6 -7.36 34.52 -14.82
N ASN A 7 -6.38 33.75 -14.36
CA ASN A 7 -6.35 32.31 -14.53
C ASN A 7 -7.60 31.71 -13.85
N ARG A 8 -8.60 31.30 -14.66
CA ARG A 8 -9.90 30.75 -14.23
C ARG A 8 -9.82 29.39 -13.51
N VAL A 9 -8.62 28.96 -13.11
CA VAL A 9 -8.37 27.64 -12.51
C VAL A 9 -8.61 27.65 -10.99
N THR A 10 -8.58 28.81 -10.34
CA THR A 10 -8.53 28.90 -8.85
C THR A 10 -9.88 29.25 -8.19
N LYS A 11 -11.00 28.81 -8.78
CA LYS A 11 -12.35 28.87 -8.15
C LYS A 11 -13.18 27.60 -8.37
N SER A 12 -12.52 26.49 -8.68
CA SER A 12 -13.21 25.21 -8.89
C SER A 12 -13.50 24.55 -7.54
N ALA A 13 -14.75 24.15 -7.29
CA ALA A 13 -15.17 23.35 -6.13
C ALA A 13 -14.67 21.88 -6.20
N LEU A 14 -13.57 21.66 -6.93
CA LEU A 14 -13.00 20.37 -7.29
C LEU A 14 -11.90 20.01 -6.31
N GLU A 15 -12.05 18.86 -5.66
CA GLU A 15 -11.05 18.33 -4.74
C GLU A 15 -10.13 17.36 -5.48
N ILE A 16 -8.83 17.43 -5.18
CA ILE A 16 -7.85 16.48 -5.66
C ILE A 16 -7.53 15.54 -4.50
N PHE A 17 -7.71 14.25 -4.73
CA PHE A 17 -7.28 13.18 -3.83
C PHE A 17 -6.01 12.57 -4.41
N ASP A 18 -4.87 12.88 -3.79
CA ASP A 18 -3.55 12.39 -4.17
C ASP A 18 -3.11 11.28 -3.20
N LEU A 19 -2.85 10.07 -3.71
CA LEU A 19 -2.36 8.97 -2.89
C LEU A 19 -0.88 9.16 -2.49
N GLU A 20 -0.11 10.00 -3.19
CA GLU A 20 1.27 10.32 -2.81
C GLU A 20 1.34 11.00 -1.44
N ASP A 21 0.33 11.79 -1.08
CA ASP A 21 0.27 12.53 0.20
C ASP A 21 0.25 11.59 1.41
N TYR A 22 -0.18 10.34 1.21
CA TYR A 22 -0.27 9.33 2.25
C TYR A 22 0.85 8.28 2.18
N TYR A 23 1.82 8.44 1.28
CA TYR A 23 2.89 7.47 1.11
C TYR A 23 3.77 7.39 2.36
N PRO A 24 3.90 6.23 3.02
CA PRO A 24 4.62 6.14 4.29
C PRO A 24 6.13 6.11 4.07
N ASN A 25 6.89 6.57 5.07
CA ASN A 25 8.35 6.70 4.99
C ASN A 25 9.11 5.48 5.53
N GLU A 26 8.42 4.52 6.14
CA GLU A 26 9.05 3.32 6.71
C GLU A 26 9.68 2.43 5.64
N ARG A 27 10.73 1.70 6.03
CA ARG A 27 11.48 0.82 5.14
C ARG A 27 10.62 -0.35 4.69
N ARG A 28 10.80 -0.78 3.44
CA ARG A 28 10.26 -2.03 2.90
C ARG A 28 11.38 -3.06 2.89
N LEU A 29 11.19 -4.15 3.61
CA LEU A 29 12.15 -5.24 3.71
C LEU A 29 11.51 -6.51 3.15
N LEU A 30 12.31 -7.27 2.41
CA LEU A 30 11.94 -8.56 1.86
C LEU A 30 12.81 -9.62 2.54
N LEU A 31 12.19 -10.54 3.27
CA LEU A 31 12.87 -11.64 3.96
C LEU A 31 12.62 -12.94 3.22
N ASP A 32 13.69 -13.51 2.66
CA ASP A 32 13.67 -14.81 2.01
C ASP A 32 13.91 -15.91 3.03
N ILE A 33 12.90 -16.72 3.28
CA ILE A 33 12.97 -17.76 4.30
C ILE A 33 13.89 -18.91 3.90
N LYS A 34 14.34 -18.97 2.63
CA LYS A 34 15.32 -19.96 2.17
C LYS A 34 16.61 -19.90 2.99
N GLU A 35 16.95 -18.74 3.54
CA GLU A 35 18.16 -18.53 4.36
C GLU A 35 18.17 -19.41 5.61
N PHE A 36 16.99 -19.82 6.08
CA PHE A 36 16.82 -20.69 7.25
C PHE A 36 16.64 -22.17 6.87
N LEU A 37 16.55 -22.49 5.58
CA LEU A 37 16.36 -23.86 5.11
C LEU A 37 17.70 -24.56 4.92
N HIS A 38 17.75 -25.84 5.26
CA HIS A 38 18.91 -26.68 4.98
C HIS A 38 19.12 -26.77 3.46
N GLU A 39 20.31 -26.35 3.02
CA GLU A 39 20.68 -26.20 1.60
C GLU A 39 19.71 -25.31 0.79
N GLY A 40 18.88 -24.49 1.45
CA GLY A 40 17.89 -23.62 0.81
C GLY A 40 16.60 -24.32 0.37
N PHE A 41 16.44 -25.62 0.63
CA PHE A 41 15.29 -26.41 0.12
C PHE A 41 14.57 -27.25 1.18
N ILE A 42 15.25 -27.65 2.26
CA ILE A 42 14.69 -28.59 3.22
C ILE A 42 14.52 -27.91 4.57
N LEU A 43 13.30 -27.89 5.10
CA LEU A 43 13.08 -27.49 6.48
C LEU A 43 13.41 -28.66 7.41
N ARG A 44 14.46 -28.51 8.23
CA ARG A 44 14.71 -29.38 9.38
C ARG A 44 14.32 -28.61 10.64
N GLU A 45 13.30 -29.10 11.36
CA GLU A 45 12.61 -28.28 12.37
C GLU A 45 13.55 -27.77 13.46
N LYS A 46 14.44 -28.62 13.97
CA LYS A 46 15.38 -28.25 15.04
C LYS A 46 16.32 -27.13 14.57
N GLU A 47 16.98 -27.34 13.44
CA GLU A 47 17.94 -26.39 12.86
C GLU A 47 17.25 -25.09 12.44
N PHE A 48 16.03 -25.16 11.91
CA PHE A 48 15.24 -23.99 11.54
C PHE A 48 14.92 -23.13 12.78
N ARG A 49 14.48 -23.75 13.88
CA ARG A 49 14.21 -23.03 15.14
C ARG A 49 15.47 -22.41 15.73
N GLU A 50 16.58 -23.16 15.74
CA GLU A 50 17.88 -22.66 16.20
C GLU A 50 18.36 -21.47 15.36
N ALA A 51 18.18 -21.51 14.04
CA ALA A 51 18.49 -20.40 13.15
C ALA A 51 17.63 -19.16 13.42
N LEU A 52 16.32 -19.32 13.64
CA LEU A 52 15.44 -18.19 13.96
C LEU A 52 15.72 -17.59 15.34
N ASP A 53 16.12 -18.40 16.32
CA ASP A 53 16.45 -17.93 17.68
C ASP A 53 17.79 -17.18 17.74
N SER A 54 18.70 -17.44 16.80
CA SER A 54 20.00 -16.75 16.68
C SER A 54 20.00 -15.57 15.71
N TYR A 55 18.92 -15.38 14.95
CA TYR A 55 18.77 -14.29 13.99
C TYR A 55 18.44 -12.95 14.68
N SER A 56 19.04 -11.85 14.20
CA SER A 56 18.80 -10.51 14.74
C SER A 56 17.61 -9.83 14.09
N TRP A 57 16.48 -9.86 14.80
CA TRP A 57 15.20 -9.32 14.35
C TRP A 57 15.10 -7.79 14.52
N GLU A 58 15.98 -7.17 15.31
CA GLU A 58 16.02 -5.73 15.56
C GLU A 58 16.25 -4.91 14.27
N THR A 59 16.84 -5.53 13.25
CA THR A 59 17.03 -4.90 11.93
C THR A 59 15.71 -4.57 11.22
N TYR A 60 14.60 -5.17 11.65
CA TYR A 60 13.24 -4.98 11.15
C TYR A 60 12.43 -3.95 11.94
N GLU A 61 13.06 -3.25 12.90
CA GLU A 61 12.41 -2.23 13.72
C GLU A 61 11.70 -1.18 12.85
N ASN A 62 10.40 -0.99 13.15
CA ASN A 62 9.49 -0.08 12.48
C ASN A 62 9.49 -0.19 10.95
N ALA A 63 9.73 -1.40 10.41
CA ALA A 63 9.73 -1.67 8.98
C ALA A 63 8.46 -2.40 8.53
N TYR A 64 8.13 -2.25 7.25
CA TYR A 64 7.17 -3.08 6.55
C TYR A 64 7.89 -4.29 5.95
N VAL A 65 7.40 -5.50 6.22
CA VAL A 65 8.13 -6.74 5.91
C VAL A 65 7.29 -7.69 5.08
N ALA A 66 7.83 -8.08 3.93
CA ALA A 66 7.33 -9.18 3.12
C ALA A 66 8.15 -10.45 3.41
N ILE A 67 7.47 -11.55 3.75
CA ILE A 67 8.10 -12.86 3.92
C ILE A 67 7.75 -13.76 2.73
N TYR A 68 8.78 -14.32 2.08
CA TYR A 68 8.62 -15.17 0.90
C TYR A 68 9.66 -16.29 0.89
N CYS A 69 9.51 -17.26 0.00
CA CYS A 69 10.51 -18.29 -0.26
C CYS A 69 10.89 -18.20 -1.73
N SER A 70 12.16 -17.90 -2.05
CA SER A 70 12.57 -17.83 -3.47
C SER A 70 12.83 -19.20 -4.10
N THR A 71 12.67 -20.29 -3.35
CA THR A 71 12.84 -21.67 -3.82
C THR A 71 11.51 -22.39 -3.82
N GLU A 72 11.42 -23.48 -4.59
CA GLU A 72 10.24 -24.35 -4.65
C GLU A 72 10.16 -25.33 -3.46
N ALA A 73 10.72 -24.95 -2.30
CA ALA A 73 10.67 -25.76 -1.09
C ALA A 73 9.21 -26.03 -0.70
N ILE A 74 8.87 -27.30 -0.48
CA ILE A 74 7.57 -27.68 0.08
C ILE A 74 7.63 -27.48 1.59
N LEU A 75 6.92 -26.46 2.08
CA LEU A 75 7.01 -26.02 3.46
C LEU A 75 5.72 -26.33 4.22
N PRO A 76 5.82 -26.74 5.50
CA PRO A 76 4.67 -26.79 6.39
C PRO A 76 3.98 -25.42 6.51
N ALA A 77 2.65 -25.42 6.67
CA ALA A 77 1.88 -24.18 6.79
C ALA A 77 2.33 -23.28 7.95
N TRP A 78 2.92 -23.86 9.01
CA TRP A 78 3.38 -23.11 10.19
C TRP A 78 4.68 -22.31 9.95
N THR A 79 5.43 -22.57 8.88
CA THR A 79 6.75 -21.97 8.65
C THR A 79 6.70 -20.44 8.63
N PHE A 80 5.85 -19.88 7.78
CA PHE A 80 5.67 -18.42 7.68
C PHE A 80 5.05 -17.83 8.95
N ILE A 81 4.16 -18.57 9.61
CA ILE A 81 3.52 -18.17 10.88
C ILE A 81 4.58 -18.01 11.98
N LEU A 82 5.54 -18.94 12.08
CA LEU A 82 6.60 -18.87 13.07
C LEU A 82 7.52 -17.66 12.82
N ILE A 83 7.89 -17.40 11.57
CA ILE A 83 8.71 -16.23 11.21
C ILE A 83 7.96 -14.92 11.50
N ALA A 84 6.69 -14.82 11.12
CA ALA A 84 5.87 -13.65 11.42
C ALA A 84 5.77 -13.41 12.93
N SER A 85 5.66 -14.47 13.74
CA SER A 85 5.66 -14.37 15.21
C SER A 85 6.96 -13.76 15.77
N LYS A 86 8.12 -14.09 15.17
CA LYS A 86 9.41 -13.49 15.55
C LYS A 86 9.56 -12.03 15.14
N LEU A 87 8.99 -11.66 13.99
CA LEU A 87 8.98 -10.28 13.47
C LEU A 87 8.01 -9.36 14.21
N GLN A 88 6.93 -9.90 14.78
CA GLN A 88 5.81 -9.13 15.33
C GLN A 88 6.19 -8.05 16.37
N PRO A 89 7.20 -8.25 17.26
CA PRO A 89 7.61 -7.21 18.20
C PRO A 89 8.33 -6.01 17.56
N TYR A 90 8.82 -6.15 16.33
CA TYR A 90 9.70 -5.17 15.67
C TYR A 90 9.06 -4.52 14.44
N ALA A 91 8.40 -5.33 13.61
CA ALA A 91 7.86 -4.92 12.33
C ALA A 91 6.55 -4.14 12.49
N LYS A 92 6.36 -3.10 11.67
CA LYS A 92 5.14 -2.31 11.60
C LYS A 92 3.99 -3.06 10.92
N LYS A 93 4.30 -3.84 9.88
CA LYS A 93 3.36 -4.75 9.19
C LYS A 93 4.14 -5.91 8.60
N ILE A 94 3.54 -7.10 8.62
CA ILE A 94 4.10 -8.31 8.04
C ILE A 94 3.08 -8.88 7.06
N VAL A 95 3.52 -9.25 5.87
CA VAL A 95 2.71 -9.97 4.89
C VAL A 95 3.49 -11.16 4.36
N GLN A 96 2.78 -12.25 4.04
CA GLN A 96 3.34 -13.32 3.24
C GLN A 96 3.17 -12.97 1.75
N GLY A 97 4.25 -13.02 0.99
CA GLY A 97 4.28 -12.61 -0.42
C GLY A 97 5.50 -11.74 -0.74
N ASP A 98 5.43 -11.02 -1.85
CA ASP A 98 6.51 -10.16 -2.33
C ASP A 98 6.30 -8.67 -1.93
N LEU A 99 7.16 -7.79 -2.45
CA LEU A 99 7.05 -6.35 -2.23
C LEU A 99 5.78 -5.74 -2.84
N GLN A 100 5.22 -6.33 -3.89
CA GLN A 100 3.96 -5.88 -4.47
C GLN A 100 2.80 -6.19 -3.52
N ASN A 101 2.76 -7.40 -2.95
CA ASN A 101 1.79 -7.76 -1.92
C ASN A 101 1.90 -6.83 -0.70
N LEU A 102 3.13 -6.46 -0.33
CA LEU A 102 3.39 -5.55 0.77
C LEU A 102 2.84 -4.15 0.50
N GLU A 103 3.14 -3.55 -0.67
CA GLU A 103 2.62 -2.23 -1.01
C GLU A 103 1.08 -2.22 -1.06
N VAL A 104 0.45 -3.24 -1.65
CA VAL A 104 -1.01 -3.36 -1.67
C VAL A 104 -1.58 -3.38 -0.25
N ALA A 105 -1.00 -4.19 0.64
CA ALA A 105 -1.48 -4.31 2.01
C ALA A 105 -1.23 -3.03 2.84
N ILE A 106 -0.13 -2.31 2.59
CA ILE A 106 0.14 -1.00 3.19
C ILE A 106 -0.94 0.01 2.76
N PHE A 107 -1.23 0.09 1.46
CA PHE A 107 -2.23 1.02 0.95
C PHE A 107 -3.65 0.66 1.35
N GLN A 108 -3.95 -0.62 1.53
CA GLN A 108 -5.23 -1.05 2.08
C GLN A 108 -5.47 -0.46 3.49
N ASP A 109 -4.47 -0.54 4.37
CA ASP A 109 -4.56 0.05 5.72
C ASP A 109 -4.67 1.58 5.68
N ILE A 110 -3.86 2.23 4.84
CA ILE A 110 -3.87 3.68 4.66
C ILE A 110 -5.25 4.15 4.20
N ILE A 111 -5.75 3.60 3.08
CA ILE A 111 -7.04 4.00 2.51
C ILE A 111 -8.17 3.70 3.49
N ALA A 112 -8.10 2.61 4.24
CA ALA A 112 -9.07 2.31 5.30
C ALA A 112 -9.06 3.37 6.42
N GLY A 113 -7.90 3.95 6.74
CA GLY A 113 -7.73 4.93 7.83
C GLY A 113 -7.89 6.40 7.45
N VAL A 114 -7.75 6.79 6.18
CA VAL A 114 -7.79 8.20 5.75
C VAL A 114 -9.18 8.82 5.93
N ASP A 115 -9.26 9.97 6.61
CA ASP A 115 -10.49 10.75 6.65
C ASP A 115 -10.76 11.37 5.27
N ILE A 116 -11.88 11.00 4.67
CA ILE A 116 -12.34 11.50 3.37
C ILE A 116 -13.61 12.33 3.47
N SER A 117 -14.06 12.67 4.69
CA SER A 117 -15.31 13.42 4.92
C SER A 117 -15.34 14.75 4.16
N TYR A 118 -14.18 15.37 3.97
CA TYR A 118 -14.01 16.62 3.21
C TYR A 118 -14.38 16.50 1.71
N LEU A 119 -14.52 15.28 1.18
CA LEU A 119 -14.92 15.00 -0.21
C LEU A 119 -16.45 14.89 -0.40
N MET A 120 -17.23 14.93 0.69
CA MET A 120 -18.68 14.77 0.66
C MET A 120 -19.34 15.78 -0.27
N ASP A 121 -20.18 15.29 -1.18
CA ASP A 121 -20.95 16.04 -2.18
C ASP A 121 -20.11 16.95 -3.10
N LYS A 122 -18.80 16.68 -3.22
CA LYS A 122 -17.89 17.41 -4.11
C LYS A 122 -17.52 16.60 -5.36
N PRO A 123 -17.22 17.25 -6.48
CA PRO A 123 -16.48 16.60 -7.57
C PRO A 123 -15.04 16.33 -7.11
N VAL A 124 -14.55 15.11 -7.35
CA VAL A 124 -13.23 14.64 -6.92
C VAL A 124 -12.43 14.13 -8.11
N ILE A 125 -11.15 14.46 -8.16
CA ILE A 125 -10.16 13.79 -9.01
C ILE A 125 -9.29 12.91 -8.13
N VAL A 126 -9.25 11.62 -8.41
CA VAL A 126 -8.19 10.74 -7.90
C VAL A 126 -7.00 10.90 -8.83
N LYS A 127 -5.92 11.50 -8.34
CA LYS A 127 -4.73 11.77 -9.15
C LYS A 127 -4.05 10.45 -9.54
N GLY A 128 -3.71 10.29 -10.82
CA GLY A 128 -3.21 9.02 -11.36
C GLY A 128 -1.70 8.95 -11.60
N CYS A 129 -1.02 10.09 -11.77
CA CYS A 129 0.44 10.10 -11.91
C CYS A 129 1.09 10.19 -10.54
N SER A 130 1.93 9.21 -10.22
CA SER A 130 2.68 9.17 -8.97
C SER A 130 4.18 9.06 -9.23
N LYS A 131 5.00 9.80 -8.45
CA LYS A 131 6.47 9.58 -8.40
C LYS A 131 6.86 8.44 -7.47
N LYS A 132 5.97 8.07 -6.55
CA LYS A 132 6.14 6.96 -5.59
C LYS A 132 5.56 5.66 -6.17
N PRO A 133 6.06 4.48 -5.77
CA PRO A 133 5.56 3.20 -6.25
C PRO A 133 4.21 2.87 -5.59
N ILE A 134 3.16 3.54 -6.02
CA ILE A 134 1.79 3.31 -5.54
C ILE A 134 1.21 2.15 -6.36
N PRO A 135 0.72 1.07 -5.71
CA PRO A 135 0.18 -0.07 -6.43
C PRO A 135 -1.13 0.31 -7.12
N GLU A 136 -1.38 -0.24 -8.31
CA GLU A 136 -2.60 0.06 -9.09
C GLU A 136 -3.89 -0.21 -8.30
N GLU A 137 -3.88 -1.27 -7.49
CA GLU A 137 -4.99 -1.64 -6.60
C GLU A 137 -5.37 -0.51 -5.61
N ALA A 138 -4.43 0.35 -5.22
CA ALA A 138 -4.72 1.47 -4.33
C ALA A 138 -5.71 2.47 -4.97
N TYR A 139 -5.64 2.70 -6.28
CA TYR A 139 -6.59 3.58 -6.96
C TYR A 139 -8.00 2.97 -7.01
N VAL A 140 -8.09 1.65 -7.19
CA VAL A 140 -9.37 0.92 -7.13
C VAL A 140 -9.98 1.07 -5.74
N MET A 141 -9.21 0.81 -4.68
CA MET A 141 -9.64 0.97 -3.29
C MET A 141 -10.05 2.41 -2.96
N ALA A 142 -9.29 3.41 -3.44
CA ALA A 142 -9.61 4.82 -3.24
C ALA A 142 -10.96 5.18 -3.88
N VAL A 143 -11.19 4.78 -5.13
CA VAL A 143 -12.46 5.03 -5.82
C VAL A 143 -13.62 4.35 -5.09
N GLN A 144 -13.46 3.10 -4.64
CA GLN A 144 -14.49 2.38 -3.87
C GLN A 144 -14.90 3.12 -2.60
N ARG A 145 -13.96 3.78 -1.91
CA ARG A 145 -14.21 4.54 -0.68
C ARG A 145 -14.79 5.94 -0.96
N ILE A 146 -14.34 6.60 -2.02
CA ILE A 146 -14.72 7.99 -2.35
C ILE A 146 -16.09 8.06 -3.04
N GLN A 147 -16.35 7.14 -3.97
CA GLN A 147 -17.56 7.14 -4.81
C GLN A 147 -18.87 7.25 -4.02
N PRO A 148 -19.07 6.56 -2.87
CA PRO A 148 -20.31 6.66 -2.10
C PRO A 148 -20.62 8.06 -1.58
N ILE A 149 -19.61 8.89 -1.29
CA ILE A 149 -19.79 10.21 -0.67
C ILE A 149 -19.59 11.38 -1.64
N ALA A 150 -18.83 11.18 -2.72
CA ALA A 150 -18.55 12.21 -3.71
C ALA A 150 -19.73 12.44 -4.69
N ARG A 151 -19.81 13.64 -5.25
CA ARG A 151 -20.79 13.99 -6.30
C ARG A 151 -20.40 13.37 -7.65
N SER A 152 -19.11 13.36 -7.95
CA SER A 152 -18.53 12.72 -9.13
C SER A 152 -17.08 12.36 -8.85
N VAL A 153 -16.57 11.32 -9.50
CA VAL A 153 -15.18 10.89 -9.42
C VAL A 153 -14.60 10.86 -10.83
N MET A 154 -13.41 11.41 -10.99
CA MET A 154 -12.59 11.30 -12.18
C MET A 154 -11.21 10.76 -11.80
N PHE A 155 -10.48 10.21 -12.76
CA PHE A 155 -9.13 9.70 -12.56
C PHE A 155 -8.14 10.35 -13.52
N GLY A 156 -6.96 10.74 -13.02
CA GLY A 156 -5.89 11.34 -13.82
C GLY A 156 -5.55 12.76 -13.38
N GLU A 157 -5.00 13.57 -14.27
CA GLU A 157 -4.64 14.97 -13.99
C GLU A 157 -5.82 15.91 -14.26
N ALA A 158 -5.87 17.06 -13.59
CA ALA A 158 -6.97 18.02 -13.74
C ALA A 158 -7.24 18.44 -15.21
N CYS A 159 -6.20 18.46 -16.04
CA CYS A 159 -6.30 18.82 -17.46
C CYS A 159 -6.66 17.65 -18.38
N SER A 160 -6.60 16.39 -17.92
CA SER A 160 -6.75 15.19 -18.75
C SER A 160 -7.48 14.04 -18.05
N ALA A 161 -8.32 14.37 -17.06
CA ALA A 161 -8.99 13.37 -16.23
C ALA A 161 -10.08 12.62 -17.00
N VAL A 162 -10.15 11.31 -16.77
CA VAL A 162 -11.18 10.42 -17.31
C VAL A 162 -12.34 10.36 -16.31
N PRO A 163 -13.60 10.58 -16.74
CA PRO A 163 -14.75 10.45 -15.86
C PRO A 163 -14.98 8.98 -15.46
N ILE A 164 -15.09 8.72 -14.15
CA ILE A 164 -15.29 7.37 -13.59
C ILE A 164 -16.71 7.21 -13.07
N TYR A 165 -17.20 8.21 -12.32
CA TYR A 165 -18.52 8.17 -11.69
C TYR A 165 -19.15 9.55 -11.66
N LYS A 166 -20.48 9.59 -11.79
CA LYS A 166 -21.29 10.77 -11.49
C LYS A 166 -22.57 10.32 -10.81
N ARG A 167 -22.87 10.89 -9.65
CA ARG A 167 -24.13 10.64 -8.95
C ARG A 167 -25.27 11.11 -9.84
N LYS A 168 -26.22 10.22 -10.13
CA LYS A 168 -27.46 10.60 -10.80
C LYS A 168 -28.29 11.39 -9.80
N ASN A 169 -28.72 12.59 -10.17
CA ASN A 169 -29.76 13.29 -9.42
C ASN A 169 -31.03 12.44 -9.54
N MET A 170 -31.65 12.06 -8.43
CA MET A 170 -33.03 11.56 -8.42
C MET A 170 -33.99 12.71 -8.68
#